data_AF-A0A7K3W659-F1
#
_entry.id   AF-A0A7K3W659-F1
#
_cell.length_a   1.000
_cell.length_b   1.000
_cell.length_c   1.000
_cell.angle_alpha   90.00
_cell.angle_beta   90.00
_cell.angle_gamma   90.00
#
_symmetry.space_group_name_H-M   'P 1'
#
loop_
_entity.id
_entity.type
_entity.pdbx_description
1 polymer ?
#
loop_
_entity_poly.entity_id
_entity_poly.type
_entity_poly.pdbx_seq_one_letter_code
_entity_poly.pdbx_strand_id
1 'polypeptide(L)'
;MSSPAARQSPETEGPPWPAVAPTVHRWRAGAGAPRPLAGEVEVAGVLDIDARTPRASDDASRTVATGIAPYAAVAAGTVQAYRSARTAADDLQAALETRGVIEQAEGILIERHRLTPDQAFDALARASMNTNVELRDVAEHLVVTGELAVGRTRAATGR
;
A
#
# COMPACT_ATOMS: atom_id res chain seq x y z
N MET A 1 -7.79 -18.55 -30.90
CA MET A 1 -8.45 -18.34 -29.59
C MET A 1 -8.12 -19.52 -28.71
N SER A 2 -7.01 -19.44 -27.96
CA SER A 2 -6.51 -20.55 -27.14
C SER A 2 -6.92 -20.36 -25.68
N SER A 3 -7.55 -21.39 -25.11
CA SER A 3 -7.94 -21.50 -23.71
C SER A 3 -6.71 -21.41 -22.79
N PRO A 4 -6.71 -20.63 -21.69
CA PRO A 4 -5.59 -20.62 -20.76
C PRO A 4 -5.68 -21.90 -19.91
N ALA A 5 -4.81 -22.86 -20.21
CA ALA A 5 -4.68 -24.08 -19.45
C ALA A 5 -4.34 -23.78 -17.98
N ALA A 6 -5.05 -24.42 -17.05
CA ALA A 6 -4.71 -24.45 -15.64
C ALA A 6 -3.27 -24.94 -15.49
N ARG A 7 -2.36 -24.03 -15.13
CA ARG A 7 -0.95 -24.34 -14.94
C ARG A 7 -0.79 -24.90 -13.52
N GLN A 8 -0.71 -26.22 -13.41
CA GLN A 8 -0.33 -26.89 -12.16
C GLN A 8 1.14 -26.52 -11.87
N SER A 9 1.39 -25.78 -10.80
CA SER A 9 2.75 -25.44 -10.35
C SER A 9 3.29 -26.55 -9.44
N PRO A 10 4.59 -26.86 -9.49
CA PRO A 10 5.18 -27.88 -8.62
C PRO A 10 5.02 -27.49 -7.15
N GLU A 11 4.59 -28.47 -6.36
CA GLU A 11 4.36 -28.39 -4.91
C GLU A 11 5.58 -27.81 -4.21
N THR A 12 5.52 -26.53 -3.84
CA THR A 12 6.50 -25.93 -2.93
C THR A 12 5.88 -25.95 -1.54
N GLU A 13 6.30 -26.93 -0.74
CA GLU A 13 5.93 -27.08 0.67
C GLU A 13 6.42 -25.87 1.48
N GLY A 14 5.50 -24.98 1.87
CA GLY A 14 5.73 -24.01 2.94
C GLY A 14 5.57 -24.67 4.32
N PRO A 15 6.06 -24.04 5.40
CA PRO A 15 6.06 -24.66 6.73
C PRO A 15 4.64 -25.00 7.22
N PRO A 16 4.44 -26.14 7.91
CA PRO A 16 3.12 -26.61 8.32
C PRO A 16 2.54 -25.75 9.44
N TRP A 17 1.29 -25.32 9.26
CA TRP A 17 0.46 -24.65 10.25
C TRP A 17 0.23 -25.56 11.49
N PRO A 18 0.14 -25.03 12.72
CA PRO A 18 0.01 -25.87 13.91
C PRO A 18 -1.28 -26.69 13.88
N ALA A 19 -1.10 -27.99 14.11
CA ALA A 19 -2.05 -29.05 13.86
C ALA A 19 -3.36 -28.88 14.66
N VAL A 20 -4.49 -28.77 13.94
CA VAL A 20 -5.82 -29.09 14.46
C VAL A 20 -6.58 -29.97 13.44
N ALA A 21 -6.50 -31.28 13.67
CA ALA A 21 -7.50 -32.33 13.34
C ALA A 21 -7.84 -32.65 11.85
N PRO A 22 -8.55 -33.78 11.58
CA PRO A 22 -8.06 -34.93 10.84
C PRO A 22 -8.45 -34.90 9.34
N THR A 23 -7.50 -35.25 8.48
CA THR A 23 -7.65 -35.43 7.02
C THR A 23 -8.36 -34.27 6.31
N VAL A 24 -7.65 -33.15 6.22
CA VAL A 24 -8.02 -32.05 5.32
C VAL A 24 -7.55 -32.41 3.91
N HIS A 25 -8.48 -32.70 3.00
CA HIS A 25 -8.18 -32.80 1.57
C HIS A 25 -8.14 -31.39 1.01
N ARG A 26 -6.92 -30.84 0.85
CA ARG A 26 -6.70 -29.51 0.27
C ARG A 26 -6.60 -29.63 -1.25
N TRP A 27 -7.35 -28.81 -1.97
CA TRP A 27 -7.15 -28.61 -3.41
C TRP A 27 -6.92 -27.14 -3.71
N ARG A 28 -6.00 -26.87 -4.66
CA ARG A 28 -5.60 -25.52 -5.08
C ARG A 28 -6.14 -25.24 -6.47
N ALA A 29 -7.12 -24.34 -6.57
CA ALA A 29 -7.54 -23.78 -7.84
C ALA A 29 -6.80 -22.44 -8.05
N GLY A 30 -5.82 -22.42 -8.94
CA GLY A 30 -5.18 -21.16 -9.36
C GLY A 30 -6.06 -20.46 -10.39
N ALA A 31 -6.42 -19.21 -10.14
CA ALA A 31 -7.15 -18.39 -11.11
C ALA A 31 -6.48 -17.03 -11.24
N GLY A 32 -6.16 -16.66 -12.49
CA GLY A 32 -5.61 -15.35 -12.84
C GLY A 32 -6.73 -14.36 -13.14
N ALA A 33 -6.56 -13.12 -12.70
CA ALA A 33 -7.43 -12.02 -13.11
C ALA A 33 -6.60 -11.02 -13.94
N PRO A 34 -7.12 -10.54 -15.08
CA PRO A 34 -6.42 -9.57 -15.89
C PRO A 34 -6.26 -8.26 -15.11
N ARG A 35 -5.03 -7.71 -15.07
CA ARG A 35 -4.78 -6.38 -14.49
C ARG A 35 -5.01 -5.32 -15.58
N PRO A 36 -5.96 -4.40 -15.44
CA PRO A 36 -6.36 -3.49 -16.51
C PRO A 36 -5.28 -2.47 -16.93
N LEU A 37 -4.17 -2.35 -16.19
CA LEU A 37 -3.13 -1.34 -16.44
C LEU A 37 -1.83 -1.87 -17.06
N ALA A 38 -1.69 -3.18 -17.30
CA ALA A 38 -0.40 -3.73 -17.77
C ALA A 38 -0.49 -4.82 -18.85
N GLY A 39 -1.68 -5.25 -19.27
CA GLY A 39 -1.81 -6.32 -20.28
C GLY A 39 -1.29 -7.71 -19.83
N GLU A 40 -0.75 -7.80 -18.62
CA GLU A 40 -0.26 -9.03 -18.01
C GLU A 40 -1.36 -9.70 -17.18
N VAL A 41 -1.55 -11.00 -17.40
CA VAL A 41 -2.39 -11.86 -16.56
C VAL A 41 -1.49 -12.43 -15.48
N GLU A 42 -1.43 -11.76 -14.34
CA GLU A 42 -0.83 -12.32 -13.14
C GLU A 42 -1.84 -13.23 -12.45
N VAL A 43 -1.38 -14.35 -11.87
CA VAL A 43 -2.25 -15.23 -11.09
C VAL A 43 -2.70 -14.46 -9.85
N ALA A 44 -3.97 -14.04 -9.81
CA ALA A 44 -4.53 -13.18 -8.77
C ALA A 44 -4.57 -13.85 -7.39
N GLY A 45 -4.42 -15.18 -7.35
CA GLY A 45 -4.28 -15.93 -6.12
C GLY A 45 -4.59 -17.41 -6.32
N VAL A 46 -4.52 -18.14 -5.21
CA VAL A 46 -4.95 -19.53 -5.10
C VAL A 46 -6.22 -19.55 -4.28
N LEU A 47 -7.27 -20.17 -4.81
CA LEU A 47 -8.44 -20.54 -4.02
C LEU A 47 -8.15 -21.91 -3.40
N ASP A 48 -7.83 -21.90 -2.10
CA ASP A 48 -7.82 -23.11 -1.26
C ASP A 48 -9.26 -23.38 -0.79
N ILE A 49 -9.77 -24.59 -1.03
CA ILE A 49 -11.08 -25.02 -0.53
C ILE A 49 -10.84 -26.17 0.44
N ASP A 50 -11.25 -25.98 1.69
CA ASP A 50 -11.16 -27.00 2.73
C ASP A 50 -12.52 -27.68 2.93
N ALA A 51 -12.55 -29.01 2.86
CA ALA A 51 -13.74 -29.81 3.07
C ALA A 51 -13.73 -30.51 4.44
N ARG A 52 -14.84 -30.44 5.18
CA ARG A 52 -14.98 -31.07 6.52
C ARG A 52 -15.25 -32.58 6.47
N THR A 53 -15.50 -33.15 5.29
CA THR A 53 -15.80 -34.58 5.13
C THR A 53 -15.14 -35.14 3.87
N PRO A 54 -14.56 -36.36 3.88
CA PRO A 54 -13.82 -36.94 2.74
C PRO A 54 -14.63 -37.05 1.44
N ARG A 55 -15.95 -37.24 1.55
CA ARG A 55 -16.86 -37.37 0.40
C ARG A 55 -17.20 -36.04 -0.29
N ALA A 56 -16.84 -34.92 0.32
CA ALA A 56 -17.02 -33.57 -0.24
C ALA A 56 -15.83 -33.11 -1.09
N SER A 57 -14.88 -34.01 -1.38
CA SER A 57 -13.76 -33.83 -2.31
C SER A 57 -13.93 -34.69 -3.57
N ASP A 58 -15.17 -34.95 -3.97
CA ASP A 58 -15.46 -35.68 -5.21
C ASP A 58 -15.30 -34.79 -6.46
N ASP A 59 -15.37 -35.42 -7.64
CA ASP A 59 -15.22 -34.71 -8.91
C ASP A 59 -16.30 -33.62 -9.10
N ALA A 60 -17.51 -33.82 -8.58
CA ALA A 60 -18.56 -32.82 -8.61
C ALA A 60 -18.16 -31.55 -7.84
N SER A 61 -17.57 -31.72 -6.65
CA SER A 61 -17.05 -30.62 -5.84
C SER A 61 -15.90 -29.91 -6.54
N ARG A 62 -15.03 -30.65 -7.26
CA ARG A 62 -13.96 -30.07 -8.09
C ARG A 62 -14.51 -29.26 -9.26
N THR A 63 -15.57 -29.73 -9.93
CA THR A 63 -16.22 -29.00 -11.03
C THR A 63 -16.84 -27.70 -10.54
N VAL A 64 -17.54 -27.72 -9.40
CA VAL A 64 -18.10 -26.51 -8.78
C VAL A 64 -16.98 -25.55 -8.38
N ALA A 65 -15.94 -26.03 -7.69
CA ALA A 65 -14.76 -25.25 -7.32
C ALA A 65 -14.08 -24.57 -8.51
N THR A 66 -13.88 -25.32 -9.60
CA THR A 66 -13.28 -24.81 -10.83
C THR A 66 -14.19 -23.78 -11.51
N GLY A 67 -15.51 -23.97 -11.43
CA GLY A 67 -16.50 -23.03 -11.94
C GLY A 67 -16.54 -21.71 -11.16
N ILE A 68 -16.34 -21.73 -9.84
CA ILE A 68 -16.36 -20.53 -9.00
C ILE A 68 -15.02 -19.79 -8.96
N ALA A 69 -13.89 -20.48 -9.20
CA ALA A 69 -12.55 -19.90 -9.09
C ALA A 69 -12.32 -18.64 -9.95
N PRO A 70 -12.81 -18.54 -11.21
CA PRO A 70 -12.69 -17.32 -12.00
C PRO A 70 -13.41 -16.12 -11.36
N TYR A 71 -14.58 -16.33 -10.77
CA TYR A 71 -15.33 -15.26 -10.09
C TYR A 71 -14.61 -14.81 -8.82
N ALA A 72 -14.05 -15.76 -8.06
CA ALA A 72 -13.22 -15.45 -6.90
C ALA A 72 -11.97 -14.65 -7.30
N ALA A 73 -11.31 -15.01 -8.41
CA ALA A 73 -10.16 -14.27 -8.92
C ALA A 73 -10.52 -12.86 -9.35
N VAL A 74 -11.64 -12.66 -10.06
CA VAL A 74 -12.12 -11.32 -10.43
C VAL A 74 -12.42 -10.50 -9.17
N ALA A 75 -13.13 -11.06 -8.18
CA ALA A 75 -13.44 -10.36 -6.94
C ALA A 75 -12.18 -10.01 -6.13
N ALA A 76 -11.20 -10.91 -6.06
CA ALA A 76 -9.93 -10.63 -5.40
C ALA A 76 -9.13 -9.55 -6.14
N GLY A 77 -9.08 -9.63 -7.48
CA GLY A 77 -8.39 -8.66 -8.33
C GLY A 77 -9.00 -7.26 -8.23
N THR A 78 -10.33 -7.14 -8.16
CA THR A 78 -10.99 -5.84 -7.99
C THR A 78 -10.74 -5.25 -6.61
N VAL A 79 -10.79 -6.05 -5.55
CA VAL A 79 -10.45 -5.59 -4.19
C VAL A 79 -8.99 -5.14 -4.12
N GLN A 80 -8.07 -5.88 -4.74
CA GLN A 80 -6.66 -5.51 -4.75
C GLN A 80 -6.42 -4.22 -5.54
N ALA A 81 -7.00 -4.10 -6.74
CA ALA A 81 -6.91 -2.88 -7.54
C ALA A 81 -7.48 -1.66 -6.80
N TYR A 82 -8.63 -1.81 -6.13
CA TYR A 82 -9.22 -0.76 -5.31
C TYR A 82 -8.30 -0.35 -4.15
N ARG A 83 -7.72 -1.31 -3.42
CA ARG A 83 -6.77 -1.05 -2.34
C ARG A 83 -5.55 -0.28 -2.84
N SER A 84 -4.95 -0.74 -3.94
CA SER A 84 -3.79 -0.06 -4.53
C SER A 84 -4.13 1.36 -4.98
N ALA A 85 -5.27 1.57 -5.63
CA ALA A 85 -5.72 2.90 -6.04
C ALA A 85 -5.97 3.82 -4.83
N ARG A 86 -6.55 3.28 -3.75
CA ARG A 86 -6.79 4.02 -2.51
C ARG A 86 -5.49 4.42 -1.84
N THR A 87 -4.53 3.49 -1.69
CA THR A 87 -3.21 3.82 -1.14
C THR A 87 -2.51 4.90 -1.95
N ALA A 88 -2.52 4.80 -3.29
CA ALA A 88 -1.91 5.82 -4.14
C ALA A 88 -2.60 7.20 -4.01
N ALA A 89 -3.93 7.22 -3.82
CA ALA A 89 -4.67 8.46 -3.57
C ALA A 89 -4.32 9.07 -2.20
N ASP A 90 -4.21 8.23 -1.16
CA ASP A 90 -3.80 8.65 0.19
C ASP A 90 -2.37 9.21 0.18
N ASP A 91 -1.43 8.54 -0.51
CA ASP A 91 -0.04 9.00 -0.67
C ASP A 91 0.04 10.34 -1.41
N LEU A 92 -0.73 10.50 -2.49
CA LEU A 92 -0.80 11.76 -3.23
C LEU A 92 -1.39 12.87 -2.36
N GLN A 93 -2.46 12.60 -1.61
CA GLN A 93 -3.06 13.56 -0.71
C GLN A 93 -2.05 14.00 0.35
N ALA A 94 -1.33 13.07 0.98
CA ALA A 94 -0.29 13.38 1.96
C ALA A 94 0.83 14.25 1.36
N ALA A 95 1.24 13.96 0.12
CA ALA A 95 2.23 14.77 -0.60
C ALA A 95 1.71 16.19 -0.90
N LEU A 96 0.44 16.33 -1.29
CA LEU A 96 -0.20 17.62 -1.55
C LEU A 96 -0.39 18.45 -0.28
N GLU A 97 -0.80 17.84 0.83
CA GLU A 97 -0.91 18.51 2.13
C GLU A 97 0.45 19.03 2.60
N THR A 98 1.50 18.22 2.44
CA THR A 98 2.88 18.62 2.77
C THR A 98 3.33 19.79 1.89
N ARG A 99 3.05 19.75 0.59
CA ARG A 99 3.37 20.85 -0.32
C ARG A 99 2.61 22.12 0.03
N GLY A 100 1.32 22.02 0.36
CA GLY A 100 0.48 23.17 0.68
C GLY A 100 0.96 23.96 1.90
N VAL A 101 1.35 23.26 2.98
CA VAL A 101 1.88 23.94 4.17
C VAL A 101 3.25 24.58 3.92
N ILE A 102 4.11 23.95 3.11
CA ILE A 102 5.41 24.52 2.72
C ILE A 102 5.21 25.80 1.89
N GLU A 103 4.32 25.78 0.90
CA GLU A 103 4.02 26.96 0.07
C GLU A 103 3.42 28.11 0.89
N GLN A 104 2.59 27.81 1.90
CA GLN A 104 2.09 28.82 2.83
C GLN A 104 3.22 29.44 3.68
N ALA A 105 4.10 28.59 4.21
CA ALA A 105 5.26 29.02 4.98
C ALA A 105 6.21 29.88 4.13
N GLU A 106 6.49 29.49 2.89
CA GLU A 106 7.24 30.29 1.93
C GLU A 106 6.58 31.66 1.72
N GLY A 107 5.27 31.71 1.52
CA GLY A 107 4.51 32.96 1.37
C GLY A 107 4.68 33.91 2.56
N ILE A 108 4.67 33.39 3.79
CA ILE A 108 4.92 34.18 5.01
C ILE A 108 6.34 34.77 4.99
N LEU A 109 7.36 33.97 4.61
CA LEU A 109 8.75 34.44 4.56
C LEU A 109 8.98 35.45 3.43
N ILE A 110 8.38 35.22 2.26
CA ILE A 110 8.41 36.16 1.12
C ILE A 110 7.81 37.50 1.53
N GLU A 111 6.66 37.50 2.21
CA GLU A 111 5.99 38.72 2.64
C GLU A 111 6.83 39.49 3.68
N ARG A 112 7.30 38.81 4.73
CA ARG A 112 7.99 39.44 5.86
C ARG A 112 9.43 39.84 5.58
N HIS A 113 10.15 38.99 4.86
CA HIS A 113 11.58 39.13 4.64
C HIS A 113 11.94 39.52 3.21
N ARG A 114 10.93 39.69 2.34
CA ARG A 114 11.12 40.07 0.91
C ARG A 114 12.05 39.11 0.17
N LEU A 115 11.99 37.83 0.54
CA LEU A 115 12.75 36.76 -0.11
C LEU A 115 12.11 36.39 -1.45
N THR A 116 12.91 35.85 -2.35
CA THR A 116 12.39 35.08 -3.50
C THR A 116 11.83 33.74 -3.03
N PRO A 117 11.00 33.04 -3.83
CA PRO A 117 10.54 31.69 -3.50
C PRO A 117 11.69 30.72 -3.17
N ASP A 118 12.73 30.68 -4.01
CA ASP A 118 13.91 29.83 -3.78
C ASP A 118 14.60 30.16 -2.45
N GLN A 119 14.74 31.45 -2.12
CA GLN A 119 15.34 31.88 -0.86
C GLN A 119 14.48 31.53 0.36
N ALA A 120 13.16 31.57 0.22
CA ALA A 120 12.23 31.18 1.29
C ALA A 120 12.28 29.66 1.54
N PHE A 121 12.29 28.85 0.48
CA PHE A 121 12.47 27.41 0.59
C PHE A 121 13.81 27.06 1.23
N ASP A 122 14.90 27.70 0.78
CA ASP A 122 16.23 27.50 1.36
C ASP A 122 16.28 27.86 2.86
N ALA A 123 15.53 28.88 3.29
CA ALA A 123 15.43 29.25 4.70
C ALA A 123 14.72 28.18 5.53
N LEU A 124 13.62 27.62 5.02
CA LEU A 124 12.91 26.49 5.65
C LEU A 124 13.81 25.25 5.72
N ALA A 125 14.51 24.92 4.62
CA ALA A 125 15.44 23.79 4.56
C ALA A 125 16.59 23.95 5.57
N ARG A 126 17.17 25.14 5.69
CA ARG A 126 18.21 25.44 6.70
C ARG A 126 17.68 25.30 8.11
N ALA A 127 16.46 25.77 8.40
CA ALA A 127 15.84 25.61 9.71
C ALA A 127 15.58 24.13 10.05
N SER A 128 15.07 23.35 9.10
CA SER A 128 14.89 21.89 9.21
C SER A 128 16.21 21.19 9.51
N MET A 129 17.27 21.46 8.76
CA MET A 129 18.60 20.89 9.00
C MET A 129 19.19 21.29 10.36
N ASN A 130 19.05 22.55 10.75
CA ASN A 130 19.61 23.06 12.01
C ASN A 130 18.88 22.53 13.25
N THR A 131 17.59 22.17 13.11
CA THR A 131 16.76 21.63 14.20
C THR A 131 16.63 20.11 14.15
N ASN A 132 17.04 19.47 13.05
CA ASN A 132 16.83 18.05 12.77
C ASN A 132 15.34 17.64 12.91
N VAL A 133 14.47 18.49 12.37
CA VAL A 133 13.01 18.31 12.31
C VAL A 133 12.58 18.23 10.85
N GLU A 134 11.55 17.45 10.55
CA GLU A 134 11.04 17.34 9.18
C GLU A 134 10.62 18.71 8.63
N LEU A 135 10.89 18.95 7.34
CA LEU A 135 10.62 20.24 6.69
C LEU A 135 9.15 20.67 6.82
N ARG A 136 8.23 19.69 6.74
CA ARG A 136 6.79 19.88 6.94
C ARG A 136 6.49 20.49 8.29
N ASP A 137 7.07 19.94 9.36
CA ASP A 137 6.80 20.37 10.73
C ASP A 137 7.39 21.76 11.00
N VAL A 138 8.56 22.07 10.40
CA VAL A 138 9.12 23.43 10.44
C VAL A 138 8.21 24.44 9.74
N ALA A 139 7.67 24.07 8.57
CA ALA A 139 6.71 24.91 7.85
C ALA A 139 5.41 25.09 8.64
N GLU A 140 4.87 24.02 9.22
CA GLU A 140 3.66 24.08 10.06
C GLU A 140 3.88 24.94 11.31
N HIS A 141 5.03 24.79 11.97
CA HIS A 141 5.41 25.65 13.10
C HIS A 141 5.43 27.12 12.70
N LEU A 142 6.02 27.45 11.55
CA LEU A 142 6.03 28.82 11.04
C LEU A 142 4.62 29.32 10.70
N VAL A 143 3.78 28.50 10.09
CA VAL A 143 2.40 28.88 9.75
C VAL A 143 1.57 29.16 11.00
N VAL A 144 1.71 28.33 12.04
CA VAL A 144 0.94 28.45 13.29
C VAL A 144 1.45 29.58 14.18
N THR A 145 2.77 29.69 14.36
CA THR A 145 3.37 30.63 15.33
C THR A 145 3.81 31.94 14.69
N GLY A 146 4.03 31.95 13.38
CA GLY A 146 4.72 33.02 12.69
C GLY A 146 6.22 33.07 12.98
N GLU A 147 6.80 32.14 13.73
CA GLU A 147 8.23 32.11 14.04
C GLU A 147 8.91 30.98 13.27
N LEU A 148 10.02 31.29 12.61
CA LEU A 148 10.85 30.25 12.00
C LEU A 148 11.53 29.49 13.14
N ALA A 149 11.47 28.15 13.12
CA ALA A 149 12.12 27.33 14.13
C ALA A 149 13.65 27.49 14.04
N VAL A 150 14.20 28.45 14.80
CA VAL A 150 15.65 28.68 14.91
C VAL A 150 16.12 28.00 16.19
N GLY A 151 16.92 26.95 16.02
CA GLY A 151 17.34 26.06 17.09
C GLY A 151 17.65 26.75 18.42
N ARG A 152 16.85 26.46 19.44
CA ARG A 152 17.26 26.52 20.83
C ARG A 152 16.96 25.20 21.53
N THR A 153 18.06 24.47 21.76
CA THR A 153 18.27 23.43 22.77
C THR A 153 17.79 22.02 22.45
N ARG A 154 18.79 21.17 22.23
CA ARG A 154 18.80 19.73 22.47
C ARG A 154 18.18 19.43 23.84
N ALA A 155 16.89 19.06 23.87
CA ALA A 155 16.35 18.29 24.98
C ALA A 155 16.61 16.82 24.68
N ALA A 156 17.70 16.30 25.26
CA ALA A 156 17.79 14.87 25.52
C ALA A 156 16.57 14.45 26.36
N THR A 157 15.96 13.32 26.01
CA THR A 157 15.08 12.38 26.77
C THR A 157 13.92 11.96 25.85
N GLY A 158 13.71 10.71 25.47
CA GLY A 158 14.37 9.46 25.78
C GLY A 158 13.57 8.27 25.23
N ARG A 159 14.28 7.14 25.10
CA ARG A 159 13.85 5.75 24.91
C ARG A 159 13.17 5.34 23.60
#